data_AF-A0A916GL38-F1
#
_entry.id   AF-A0A916GL38-F1
#
_cell.length_a   1.000
_cell.length_b   1.000
_cell.length_c   1.000
_cell.angle_alpha   90.00
_cell.angle_beta   90.00
_cell.angle_gamma   90.00
#
_symmetry.space_group_name_H-M   'P 1'
#
loop_
_entity.id
_entity.type
_entity.pdbx_description
1 polymer ?
#
loop_
_entity_poly.entity_id
_entity_poly.type
_entity_poly.pdbx_seq_one_letter_code
_entity_poly.pdbx_strand_id
1 'polypeptide(L)'
;MLNMIDGKRTKIVATIGPASGNEAVLRKMIQNGLDVARINFSHGTHETHAENISLVLRLAEEEKAVVAIMGDLQGPKIRLGGLTPDPLPIKPGDEIVLTSRPTPDQSKKHLPLPHPEFVKDIRAG
;
A
#
# COMPACT_ATOMS: atom_id res chain seq x y z
N MET A 1 23.08 -26.25 -7.20
CA MET A 1 23.30 -25.71 -5.84
C MET A 1 21.95 -25.21 -5.36
N LEU A 2 21.40 -25.82 -4.31
CA LEU A 2 20.10 -25.45 -3.74
C LEU A 2 20.24 -24.10 -3.03
N ASN A 3 19.28 -23.19 -3.19
CA ASN A 3 19.20 -21.98 -2.37
C ASN A 3 18.63 -22.36 -0.98
N MET A 4 19.34 -23.24 -0.28
CA MET A 4 19.07 -23.63 1.12
C MET A 4 19.54 -22.47 1.98
N ILE A 5 18.67 -21.46 2.16
CA ILE A 5 18.89 -20.27 3.00
C ILE A 5 20.35 -19.82 2.89
N ASP A 6 20.68 -19.21 1.75
CA ASP A 6 21.95 -18.52 1.54
C ASP A 6 22.34 -17.75 2.81
N GLY A 7 23.63 -17.74 3.15
CA GLY A 7 24.21 -17.16 4.39
C GLY A 7 23.89 -15.68 4.61
N LYS A 8 23.17 -15.07 3.66
CA LYS A 8 22.38 -13.86 3.79
C LYS A 8 21.47 -13.87 5.02
N ARG A 9 21.93 -13.15 6.05
CA ARG A 9 21.18 -12.91 7.31
C ARG A 9 20.03 -11.92 7.14
N THR A 10 20.23 -10.87 6.36
CA THR A 10 19.20 -9.83 6.11
C THR A 10 18.26 -10.28 4.98
N LYS A 11 16.95 -10.23 5.20
CA LYS A 11 15.96 -10.64 4.19
C LYS A 11 15.38 -9.45 3.42
N ILE A 12 15.03 -9.67 2.15
CA ILE A 12 14.46 -8.68 1.25
C ILE A 12 12.96 -8.93 1.13
N VAL A 13 12.19 -7.92 1.49
CA VAL A 13 10.74 -7.85 1.29
C VAL A 13 10.47 -6.91 0.13
N ALA A 14 9.68 -7.35 -0.86
CA ALA A 14 9.26 -6.48 -1.96
C ALA A 14 7.73 -6.50 -2.15
N THR A 15 7.14 -5.33 -2.35
CA THR A 15 5.71 -5.19 -2.64
C THR A 15 5.42 -5.60 -4.08
N ILE A 16 4.45 -6.51 -4.25
CA ILE A 16 4.01 -6.97 -5.56
C ILE A 16 2.84 -6.12 -6.04
N GLY A 17 2.93 -5.60 -7.26
CA GLY A 17 1.89 -4.77 -7.86
C GLY A 17 2.07 -4.67 -9.38
N PRO A 18 1.40 -3.74 -10.07
CA PRO A 18 1.38 -3.69 -11.54
C PRO A 18 2.75 -3.67 -12.22
N ALA A 19 3.73 -2.98 -11.63
CA ALA A 19 5.10 -2.90 -12.17
C ALA A 19 5.87 -4.23 -12.07
N SER A 20 5.46 -5.12 -11.16
CA SER A 20 6.16 -6.35 -10.83
C SER A 20 5.29 -7.60 -10.95
N GLY A 21 4.03 -7.50 -11.35
CA GLY A 21 3.07 -8.62 -11.39
C GLY A 21 3.17 -9.49 -12.66
N ASN A 22 4.21 -9.31 -13.46
CA ASN A 22 4.47 -10.14 -14.63
C ASN A 22 5.61 -11.13 -14.37
N GLU A 23 5.56 -12.24 -15.09
CA GLU A 23 6.48 -13.36 -14.90
C GLU A 23 7.96 -12.97 -15.07
N ALA A 24 8.30 -12.20 -16.09
CA ALA A 24 9.69 -11.83 -16.39
C ALA A 24 10.32 -11.02 -15.26
N VAL A 25 9.55 -10.11 -14.64
CA VAL A 25 10.02 -9.30 -13.52
C VAL A 25 10.10 -10.12 -12.23
N LEU A 26 9.06 -10.91 -11.90
CA LEU A 26 9.08 -11.73 -10.68
C LEU A 26 10.20 -12.75 -10.68
N ARG A 27 10.43 -13.45 -11.80
CA ARG A 27 11.53 -14.40 -11.93
C ARG A 27 12.87 -13.72 -11.66
N LYS A 28 13.10 -12.54 -12.24
CA LYS A 28 14.31 -11.74 -11.96
C LYS A 28 14.40 -11.36 -10.49
N MET A 29 13.30 -10.93 -9.85
CA MET A 29 13.31 -10.58 -8.43
C MET A 29 13.70 -11.78 -7.55
N ILE A 30 13.17 -12.97 -7.83
CA ILE A 30 13.50 -14.22 -7.13
C ILE A 30 14.98 -14.57 -7.31
N GLN A 31 15.47 -14.56 -8.55
CA GLN A 31 16.88 -14.83 -8.87
C GLN A 31 17.83 -13.82 -8.23
N ASN A 32 17.38 -12.59 -7.99
CA ASN A 32 18.16 -11.54 -7.32
C ASN A 32 17.93 -11.48 -5.80
N GLY A 33 17.30 -12.50 -5.22
CA GLY A 33 17.23 -12.68 -3.77
C GLY A 33 16.01 -12.07 -3.08
N LEU A 34 14.85 -12.03 -3.75
CA LEU A 34 13.57 -11.82 -3.08
C LEU A 34 13.31 -12.94 -2.06
N ASP A 35 13.10 -12.59 -0.79
CA ASP A 35 12.79 -13.55 0.27
C ASP A 35 11.30 -13.53 0.64
N VAL A 36 10.64 -12.36 0.55
CA VAL A 36 9.23 -12.18 0.91
C VAL A 36 8.51 -11.32 -0.11
N ALA A 37 7.43 -11.84 -0.69
CA ALA A 37 6.49 -11.11 -1.52
C ALA A 37 5.40 -10.49 -0.64
N ARG A 38 5.40 -9.15 -0.54
CA ARG A 38 4.37 -8.37 0.17
C ARG A 38 3.18 -8.10 -0.76
N ILE A 39 2.00 -8.56 -0.36
CA ILE A 39 0.73 -8.26 -1.03
C ILE A 39 0.03 -7.16 -0.24
N ASN A 40 0.00 -5.95 -0.80
CA ASN A 40 -0.61 -4.80 -0.15
C ASN A 40 -2.12 -4.73 -0.45
N PHE A 41 -2.96 -5.03 0.55
CA PHE A 41 -4.42 -5.02 0.40
C PHE A 41 -5.05 -3.62 0.40
N SER A 42 -4.24 -2.55 0.50
CA SER A 42 -4.75 -1.19 0.33
C SER A 42 -5.16 -0.87 -1.12
N HIS A 43 -4.74 -1.71 -2.07
CA HIS A 43 -4.92 -1.53 -3.51
C HIS A 43 -5.14 -2.89 -4.18
N GLY A 44 -5.84 -2.91 -5.32
CA GLY A 44 -6.11 -4.15 -6.06
C GLY A 44 -7.35 -4.90 -5.54
N THR A 45 -7.69 -5.98 -6.22
CA THR A 45 -8.82 -6.85 -5.86
C THR A 45 -8.30 -8.20 -5.36
N HIS A 46 -9.18 -8.98 -4.72
CA HIS A 46 -8.84 -10.34 -4.27
C HIS A 46 -8.37 -11.22 -5.44
N GLU A 47 -8.94 -11.04 -6.62
CA GLU A 47 -8.58 -11.77 -7.84
C GLU A 47 -7.14 -11.43 -8.25
N THR A 48 -6.80 -10.14 -8.36
CA THR A 48 -5.43 -9.71 -8.67
C THR A 48 -4.42 -10.17 -7.62
N HIS A 49 -4.80 -10.20 -6.34
CA HIS A 49 -3.96 -10.74 -5.28
C HIS A 49 -3.72 -12.25 -5.44
N ALA A 50 -4.77 -13.02 -5.73
CA ALA A 50 -4.68 -14.46 -5.94
C ALA A 50 -3.82 -14.81 -7.17
N GLU A 51 -3.94 -14.05 -8.26
CA GLU A 51 -3.10 -14.19 -9.45
C GLU A 51 -1.62 -13.96 -9.12
N ASN A 52 -1.30 -12.86 -8.42
CA ASN A 52 0.06 -12.55 -8.01
C ASN A 52 0.65 -13.61 -7.07
N ILE A 53 -0.13 -14.08 -6.09
CA ILE A 53 0.30 -15.13 -5.16
C ILE A 53 0.60 -16.42 -5.91
N SER A 54 -0.30 -16.85 -6.79
CA SER A 54 -0.14 -18.07 -7.59
C SER A 54 1.10 -17.98 -8.48
N LEU A 55 1.34 -16.82 -9.09
CA LEU A 55 2.51 -16.58 -9.92
C LEU A 55 3.81 -16.61 -9.10
N VAL A 56 3.86 -15.99 -7.93
CA VAL A 56 5.03 -16.02 -7.04
C VAL A 56 5.35 -17.46 -6.60
N LEU A 57 4.34 -18.23 -6.18
CA LEU A 57 4.54 -19.60 -5.71
C LEU A 57 5.07 -20.51 -6.83
N ARG A 58 4.46 -20.43 -8.03
CA ARG A 58 4.91 -21.19 -9.19
C ARG A 58 6.37 -20.85 -9.55
N LEU A 59 6.71 -19.57 -9.63
CA LEU A 59 8.07 -19.16 -9.99
C LEU A 59 9.09 -19.49 -8.89
N ALA A 60 8.72 -19.43 -7.61
CA ALA A 60 9.59 -19.86 -6.53
C ALA A 60 9.92 -21.36 -6.65
N GLU A 61 8.94 -22.19 -6.99
CA GLU A 61 9.14 -23.62 -7.24
C GLU A 61 10.05 -23.87 -8.46
N GLU A 62 9.76 -23.22 -9.60
CA GLU A 62 10.57 -23.31 -10.83
C GLU A 62 12.04 -22.92 -10.58
N GLU A 63 12.27 -21.85 -9.81
CA GLU A 63 13.61 -21.32 -9.50
C GLU A 63 14.27 -22.00 -8.28
N LYS A 64 13.61 -22.99 -7.66
CA LYS A 64 14.08 -23.71 -6.45
C LYS A 64 14.44 -22.75 -5.32
N ALA A 65 13.62 -21.72 -5.13
CA ALA A 65 13.74 -20.70 -4.10
C ALA A 65 12.59 -20.81 -3.10
N VAL A 66 12.83 -20.36 -1.87
CA VAL A 66 11.79 -20.20 -0.86
C VAL A 66 11.41 -18.73 -0.78
N VAL A 67 10.17 -18.40 -1.14
CA VAL A 67 9.64 -17.03 -1.07
C VAL A 67 8.39 -17.05 -0.19
N ALA A 68 8.42 -16.33 0.92
CA ALA A 68 7.27 -16.20 1.79
C ALA A 68 6.24 -15.20 1.22
N ILE A 69 4.96 -15.42 1.49
CA ILE A 69 3.89 -14.47 1.19
C ILE A 69 3.55 -13.69 2.45
N MET A 70 3.54 -12.36 2.37
CA MET A 70 3.12 -11.47 3.46
C MET A 70 1.91 -10.66 3.03
N GLY A 71 0.75 -10.95 3.64
CA GLY A 71 -0.44 -10.12 3.50
C GLY A 71 -0.33 -8.88 4.38
N ASP A 72 -0.46 -7.70 3.77
CA ASP A 72 -0.36 -6.42 4.45
C ASP A 72 -1.72 -5.71 4.47
N LEU A 73 -2.29 -5.61 5.67
CA LEU A 73 -3.60 -5.02 5.92
C LEU A 73 -3.54 -3.49 5.83
N GLN A 74 -4.57 -2.87 5.26
CA GLN A 74 -4.64 -1.41 5.12
C GLN A 74 -4.60 -0.66 6.46
N GLY A 75 -5.24 -1.21 7.50
CA GLY A 75 -5.45 -0.51 8.77
C GLY A 75 -6.37 0.71 8.65
N PRO A 76 -6.48 1.54 9.69
CA PRO A 76 -7.26 2.78 9.67
C PRO A 76 -6.62 3.80 8.72
N LYS A 77 -7.31 4.12 7.63
CA LYS A 77 -6.79 5.02 6.58
C LYS A 77 -7.24 6.46 6.79
N ILE A 78 -6.51 7.22 7.59
CA ILE A 78 -6.80 8.64 7.85
C ILE A 78 -6.45 9.47 6.61
N ARG A 79 -7.46 9.89 5.85
CA ARG A 79 -7.31 10.77 4.67
C ARG A 79 -8.46 11.76 4.57
N LEU A 80 -8.24 12.83 3.83
CA LEU A 80 -9.34 13.70 3.41
C LEU A 80 -10.29 12.94 2.48
N GLY A 81 -11.57 13.32 2.52
CA GLY A 81 -12.54 12.95 1.50
C GLY A 81 -12.26 13.66 0.17
N GLY A 82 -13.18 13.54 -0.78
CA GLY A 82 -13.03 14.13 -2.11
C GLY A 82 -12.85 15.64 -2.07
N LEU A 83 -11.89 16.15 -2.84
CA LEU A 83 -11.65 17.58 -3.03
C LEU A 83 -12.17 18.07 -4.38
N THR A 84 -12.60 19.32 -4.45
CA THR A 84 -13.05 19.96 -5.68
C THR A 84 -12.72 21.46 -5.60
N PRO A 85 -11.69 21.93 -6.35
CA PRO A 85 -10.79 21.18 -7.23
C PRO A 85 -9.83 20.24 -6.45
N ASP A 86 -9.29 19.23 -7.14
CA ASP A 86 -8.24 18.34 -6.62
C ASP A 86 -6.98 18.44 -7.51
N PRO A 87 -5.87 19.01 -7.04
CA PRO A 87 -5.62 19.48 -5.66
C PRO A 87 -6.23 20.84 -5.34
N LEU A 88 -6.60 21.07 -4.07
CA LEU A 88 -7.02 22.38 -3.55
C LEU A 88 -5.78 23.18 -3.10
N PRO A 89 -5.47 24.34 -3.73
CA PRO A 89 -4.29 25.13 -3.37
C PRO A 89 -4.47 25.82 -2.02
N ILE A 90 -3.44 25.75 -1.16
CA ILE A 90 -3.36 26.43 0.14
C ILE A 90 -2.07 27.23 0.25
N LYS A 91 -2.06 28.25 1.11
CA LYS A 91 -0.93 29.14 1.38
C LYS A 91 -0.66 29.23 2.89
N PRO A 92 0.56 29.56 3.31
CA PRO A 92 0.86 29.86 4.72
C PRO A 92 -0.09 30.94 5.27
N GLY A 93 -0.63 30.70 6.46
CA GLY A 93 -1.60 31.59 7.11
C GLY A 93 -3.08 31.31 6.75
N ASP A 94 -3.36 30.35 5.87
CA ASP A 94 -4.73 29.95 5.59
C ASP A 94 -5.37 29.22 6.78
N GLU A 95 -6.57 29.64 7.15
CA GLU A 95 -7.44 28.88 8.05
C GLU A 95 -8.16 27.78 7.27
N ILE A 96 -8.04 26.53 7.76
CA ILE A 96 -8.64 25.34 7.18
C ILE A 96 -9.53 24.69 8.24
N VAL A 97 -10.76 24.34 7.86
CA VAL A 97 -11.69 23.65 8.76
C VAL A 97 -11.84 22.21 8.32
N LEU A 98 -11.37 21.26 9.13
CA LEU A 98 -11.66 19.84 8.93
C LEU A 98 -13.03 19.51 9.52
N THR A 99 -13.91 18.91 8.73
CA THR A 99 -15.30 18.66 9.14
C THR A 99 -15.76 17.26 8.77
N SER A 100 -16.59 16.65 9.60
CA SER A 100 -17.23 15.36 9.34
C SER A 100 -18.37 15.43 8.32
N ARG A 101 -18.70 16.64 7.82
CA ARG A 101 -19.68 16.80 6.73
C ARG A 101 -19.11 16.17 5.45
N PRO A 102 -19.83 15.26 4.76
CA PRO A 102 -19.35 14.63 3.53
C PRO A 102 -19.13 15.60 2.36
N THR A 103 -19.96 16.65 2.27
CA THR A 103 -19.94 17.65 1.19
C THR A 103 -19.87 19.07 1.76
N PRO A 104 -18.72 19.46 2.35
CA PRO A 104 -18.56 20.81 2.88
C PRO A 104 -18.31 21.84 1.78
N ASP A 105 -18.50 23.11 2.12
CA ASP A 105 -18.23 24.24 1.24
C ASP A 105 -16.70 24.45 1.10
N GLN A 106 -16.11 23.80 0.11
CA GLN A 106 -14.66 23.83 -0.11
C GLN A 106 -14.14 25.19 -0.59
N SER A 107 -15.02 26.07 -1.10
CA SER A 107 -14.67 27.46 -1.41
C SER A 107 -14.26 28.25 -0.17
N LYS A 108 -14.76 27.83 1.00
CA LYS A 108 -14.40 28.35 2.33
C LYS A 108 -13.27 27.54 3.00
N LYS A 109 -12.62 26.63 2.26
CA LYS A 109 -11.58 25.73 2.78
C LYS A 109 -12.07 24.84 3.93
N HIS A 110 -13.35 24.49 3.91
CA HIS A 110 -13.88 23.43 4.76
C HIS A 110 -13.67 22.10 4.04
N LEU A 111 -12.89 21.18 4.63
CA LEU A 111 -12.47 19.93 3.99
C LEU A 111 -13.10 18.73 4.69
N PRO A 112 -13.57 17.73 3.92
CA PRO A 112 -14.17 16.55 4.49
C PRO A 112 -13.12 15.68 5.18
N LEU A 113 -13.34 15.37 6.45
CA LEU A 113 -12.60 14.37 7.22
C LEU A 113 -13.57 13.24 7.57
N PRO A 114 -13.59 12.13 6.82
CA PRO A 114 -14.51 11.00 7.00
C PRO A 114 -14.17 10.13 8.22
N HIS A 115 -13.68 10.76 9.29
CA HIS A 115 -13.24 10.13 10.52
C HIS A 115 -13.64 10.99 11.74
N PRO A 116 -14.95 11.06 12.05
CA PRO A 116 -15.43 11.84 13.20
C PRO A 116 -14.87 11.36 14.54
N GLU A 117 -14.41 10.11 14.62
CA GLU A 117 -13.77 9.52 15.80
C GLU A 117 -12.54 10.33 16.24
N PHE A 118 -11.71 10.81 15.31
CA PHE A 118 -10.48 11.53 15.66
C PHE A 118 -10.75 12.94 16.19
N VAL A 119 -11.91 13.53 15.92
CA VAL A 119 -12.25 14.89 16.41
C VAL A 119 -12.19 14.94 17.94
N LYS A 120 -12.51 13.84 18.62
CA LYS A 120 -12.49 13.73 20.08
C LYS A 120 -11.08 13.65 20.67
N ASP A 121 -10.12 13.20 19.87
CA ASP A 121 -8.74 12.97 20.29
C ASP A 121 -7.84 14.19 20.03
N ILE A 122 -8.36 15.18 19.31
CA ILE A 122 -7.64 16.43 18.98
C ILE A 122 -7.78 17.43 20.13
N ARG A 123 -6.67 18.11 20.44
CA ARG A 123 -6.62 19.23 21.40
C ARG A 123 -5.98 20.44 20.73
N ALA A 124 -6.27 21.63 21.27
CA ALA A 124 -5.53 22.83 20.90
C ALA A 124 -4.03 22.60 21.22
N GLY A 125 -3.18 22.96 20.27
CA GLY A 125 -1.72 22.94 20.38
C GLY A 125 -1.18 24.35 20.50
#